data_AF-A0A2G5UDA0-F1
#
_entry.id   AF-A0A2G5UDA0-F1
#
_cell.length_a   1.000
_cell.length_b   1.000
_cell.length_c   1.000
_cell.angle_alpha   90.00
_cell.angle_beta   90.00
_cell.angle_gamma   90.00
#
_symmetry.space_group_name_H-M   'P 1'
#
loop_
_entity.id
_entity.type
_entity.pdbx_description
1 polymer ?
#
loop_
_entity_poly.entity_id
_entity_poly.type
_entity_poly.pdbx_seq_one_letter_code
_entity_poly.pdbx_strand_id
1 'polypeptide(L)'
;MPFPILRTPLVVLSEIISLLEPNEIVTASFCSNNVNRLLKSHYQRRKPVEWKLFLVDSGGYSITIKTSKSRIEVISAKNVSELYTYPKPMLLKTNGYITKCYGSYVYLYFEDRVMGKKMVVDYATNLFNLDVYGLKIDCHSIWAIDWINERQEKMLAGVEFTWNFGDRVADKEFDHVLR
;
A
#
# COMPACT_ATOMS: atom_id res chain seq x y z
N MET A 1 -8.15 28.19 1.77
CA MET A 1 -9.50 28.06 1.17
C MET A 1 -10.01 26.64 1.42
N PRO A 2 -11.26 26.43 1.86
CA PRO A 2 -11.80 25.09 2.05
C PRO A 2 -12.01 24.43 0.68
N PHE A 3 -11.57 23.18 0.54
CA PHE A 3 -11.80 22.37 -0.67
C PHE A 3 -13.31 22.30 -0.96
N PRO A 4 -13.81 22.82 -2.10
CA PRO A 4 -15.25 22.85 -2.39
C PRO A 4 -15.90 21.48 -2.36
N ILE A 5 -15.16 20.44 -2.77
CA ILE A 5 -15.62 19.05 -2.76
C ILE A 5 -15.99 18.58 -1.34
N LEU A 6 -15.30 19.06 -0.29
CA LEU A 6 -15.60 18.67 1.10
C LEU A 6 -16.90 19.29 1.63
N ARG A 7 -17.51 20.22 0.90
CA ARG A 7 -18.81 20.82 1.23
C ARG A 7 -19.95 20.21 0.43
N THR A 8 -19.64 19.33 -0.52
CA THR A 8 -20.63 18.64 -1.34
C THR A 8 -21.42 17.63 -0.48
N PRO A 9 -22.73 17.43 -0.73
CA PRO A 9 -23.51 16.43 -0.02
C PRO A 9 -22.86 15.04 -0.07
N LEU A 10 -22.97 14.29 1.04
CA LEU A 10 -22.32 12.98 1.19
C LEU A 10 -22.70 11.99 0.08
N VAL A 11 -23.93 12.04 -0.42
CA VAL A 11 -24.40 11.18 -1.51
C VAL A 11 -23.61 11.43 -2.79
N VAL A 12 -23.45 12.68 -3.19
CA VAL A 12 -22.70 13.06 -4.39
C VAL A 12 -21.21 12.73 -4.22
N LEU A 13 -20.65 12.98 -3.03
CA LEU A 13 -19.28 12.57 -2.70
C LEU A 13 -19.09 11.05 -2.84
N SER A 14 -20.08 10.28 -2.40
CA SER A 14 -20.05 8.83 -2.49
C SER A 14 -20.05 8.35 -3.94
N GLU A 15 -20.84 8.99 -4.81
CA GLU A 15 -20.84 8.71 -6.25
C GLU A 15 -19.48 9.03 -6.87
N ILE A 16 -18.92 10.21 -6.57
CA ILE A 16 -17.59 10.59 -7.05
C ILE A 16 -16.53 9.57 -6.63
N ILE A 17 -16.51 9.19 -5.34
CA ILE A 17 -15.56 8.19 -4.82
C ILE A 17 -15.74 6.83 -5.52
N SER A 18 -16.96 6.45 -5.87
CA SER A 18 -17.23 5.17 -6.56
C SER A 18 -16.68 5.10 -7.98
N LEU A 19 -16.41 6.26 -8.59
CA LEU A 19 -15.83 6.36 -9.93
C LEU A 19 -14.30 6.31 -9.92
N LEU A 20 -13.67 6.52 -8.76
CA LEU A 20 -12.21 6.58 -8.65
C LEU A 20 -11.58 5.18 -8.63
N GLU A 21 -10.43 5.05 -9.28
CA GLU A 21 -9.59 3.88 -9.16
C GLU A 21 -8.83 3.87 -7.81
N PRO A 22 -8.48 2.67 -7.29
CA PRO A 22 -7.78 2.52 -6.00
C PRO A 22 -6.54 3.42 -5.81
N ASN A 23 -5.72 3.60 -6.85
CA ASN A 23 -4.54 4.47 -6.84
C ASN A 23 -4.89 5.97 -6.81
N GLU A 24 -5.96 6.38 -7.49
CA GLU A 24 -6.49 7.74 -7.42
C GLU A 24 -7.03 8.06 -6.02
N ILE A 25 -7.68 7.08 -5.37
CA ILE A 25 -8.14 7.18 -3.98
C ILE A 25 -6.96 7.38 -3.03
N VAL A 26 -5.90 6.58 -3.17
CA VAL A 26 -4.67 6.76 -2.38
C VAL A 26 -4.12 8.17 -2.63
N THR A 27 -3.97 8.59 -3.88
CA THR A 27 -3.44 9.91 -4.21
C THR A 27 -4.28 11.04 -3.60
N ALA A 28 -5.61 10.99 -3.75
CA ALA A 28 -6.53 11.95 -3.18
C ALA A 28 -6.45 12.02 -1.64
N SER A 29 -6.22 10.88 -0.99
CA SER A 29 -6.09 10.81 0.47
C SER A 29 -4.84 11.53 1.02
N PHE A 30 -3.84 11.83 0.18
CA PHE A 30 -2.70 12.68 0.55
C PHE A 30 -2.99 14.19 0.39
N CYS A 31 -4.10 14.60 -0.21
CA CYS A 31 -4.40 16.03 -0.42
C CYS A 31 -4.70 16.78 0.88
N SER A 32 -5.30 16.14 1.88
CA SER A 32 -5.49 16.69 3.23
C SER A 32 -5.95 15.61 4.23
N ASN A 33 -5.75 15.88 5.52
CA ASN A 33 -6.29 15.03 6.59
C ASN A 33 -7.82 14.88 6.54
N ASN A 34 -8.54 15.90 6.06
CA ASN A 34 -10.00 15.83 5.95
C ASN A 34 -10.44 14.91 4.80
N VAL A 35 -9.75 14.96 3.65
CA VAL A 35 -10.00 14.03 2.53
C VAL A 35 -9.65 12.60 2.95
N ASN A 36 -8.53 12.40 3.65
CA ASN A 36 -8.14 11.09 4.20
C ASN A 36 -9.24 10.51 5.11
N ARG A 37 -9.71 11.30 6.08
CA ARG A 37 -10.78 10.89 7.00
C ARG A 37 -12.09 10.59 6.28
N LEU A 38 -12.45 11.39 5.26
CA LEU A 38 -13.63 11.17 4.43
C LEU A 38 -13.55 9.81 3.73
N LEU A 39 -12.43 9.52 3.06
CA LEU A 39 -12.22 8.26 2.33
C LEU A 39 -12.20 7.06 3.28
N LYS A 40 -11.50 7.16 4.41
CA LYS A 40 -11.52 6.12 5.46
C LYS A 40 -12.93 5.81 5.94
N SER A 41 -13.70 6.83 6.28
CA SER A 41 -15.10 6.69 6.73
C SER A 41 -15.98 6.07 5.64
N HIS A 42 -15.75 6.43 4.38
CA HIS A 42 -16.45 5.84 3.24
C HIS A 42 -16.22 4.32 3.18
N TYR A 43 -14.98 3.84 3.16
CA TYR A 43 -14.68 2.41 3.05
C TYR A 43 -14.93 1.61 4.32
N GLN A 44 -14.94 2.25 5.49
CA GLN A 44 -15.45 1.63 6.71
C GLN A 44 -16.94 1.26 6.58
N ARG A 45 -17.74 2.13 5.96
CA ARG A 45 -19.18 1.91 5.75
C ARG A 45 -19.49 1.09 4.50
N ARG A 46 -18.66 1.19 3.47
CA ARG A 46 -18.81 0.58 2.15
C ARG A 46 -17.56 -0.21 1.80
N LYS A 47 -17.30 -1.27 2.56
CA LYS A 47 -16.13 -2.13 2.34
C LYS A 47 -16.18 -2.71 0.92
N PRO A 48 -15.11 -2.56 0.11
CA PRO A 48 -15.11 -3.03 -1.26
C PRO A 48 -14.84 -4.54 -1.28
N VAL A 49 -15.89 -5.34 -1.13
CA VAL A 49 -15.80 -6.80 -0.87
C VAL A 49 -15.06 -7.56 -1.98
N GLU A 50 -15.17 -7.12 -3.22
CA GLU A 50 -14.49 -7.75 -4.36
C GLU A 50 -13.00 -7.41 -4.44
N TRP A 51 -12.53 -6.41 -3.70
CA TRP A 51 -11.15 -5.96 -3.76
C TRP A 51 -10.26 -6.82 -2.88
N LYS A 52 -9.16 -7.28 -3.45
CA LYS A 52 -8.16 -8.10 -2.77
C LYS A 52 -6.84 -7.35 -2.72
N LEU A 53 -6.39 -7.02 -1.50
CA LEU A 53 -5.13 -6.33 -1.28
C LEU A 53 -3.99 -7.34 -1.30
N PHE A 54 -3.02 -7.13 -2.17
CA PHE A 54 -1.82 -7.93 -2.28
C PHE A 54 -0.61 -7.09 -1.98
N LEU A 55 0.30 -7.69 -1.24
CA LEU A 55 1.62 -7.15 -1.08
C LEU A 55 2.57 -7.80 -2.09
N VAL A 56 3.35 -6.99 -2.79
CA VAL A 56 4.27 -7.42 -3.85
C VAL A 56 5.67 -6.89 -3.59
N ASP A 57 6.66 -7.78 -3.57
CA ASP A 57 8.08 -7.44 -3.51
C ASP A 57 8.79 -7.96 -4.75
N SER A 58 8.93 -7.10 -5.78
CA SER A 58 9.61 -7.44 -7.04
C SER A 58 10.50 -6.29 -7.49
N GLY A 59 11.69 -6.17 -6.88
CA GLY A 59 12.62 -5.06 -7.14
C GLY A 59 12.19 -3.73 -6.51
N GLY A 60 11.21 -3.77 -5.61
CA GLY A 60 10.55 -2.66 -4.93
C GLY A 60 9.27 -3.17 -4.26
N TYR A 61 8.87 -2.55 -3.15
CA TYR A 61 7.75 -3.04 -2.36
C TYR A 61 6.49 -2.23 -2.65
N SER A 62 5.50 -2.88 -3.26
CA SER A 62 4.27 -2.23 -3.67
C SER A 62 3.04 -2.92 -3.10
N ILE A 63 2.05 -2.11 -2.73
CA ILE A 63 0.71 -2.58 -2.44
C ILE A 63 -0.07 -2.52 -3.73
N THR A 64 -0.64 -3.66 -4.11
CA THR A 64 -1.51 -3.78 -5.27
C THR A 64 -2.91 -4.18 -4.83
N ILE A 65 -3.93 -3.61 -5.45
CA ILE A 65 -5.32 -4.03 -5.25
C ILE A 65 -5.78 -4.71 -6.53
N LYS A 66 -6.20 -5.97 -6.39
CA LYS A 66 -6.90 -6.69 -7.45
C LYS A 66 -8.38 -6.40 -7.32
N THR A 67 -8.95 -5.78 -8.35
CA THR A 67 -10.37 -5.57 -8.55
C THR A 67 -10.94 -6.66 -9.47
N SER A 68 -12.24 -6.61 -9.76
CA SER A 68 -12.86 -7.48 -10.76
C SER A 68 -12.35 -7.23 -12.19
N LYS A 69 -11.79 -6.04 -12.47
CA LYS A 69 -11.34 -5.65 -13.81
C LYS A 69 -9.83 -5.73 -14.00
N SER A 70 -9.05 -5.39 -12.98
CA SER A 70 -7.61 -5.15 -13.11
C SER A 70 -6.87 -5.32 -11.79
N ARG A 71 -5.53 -5.36 -11.88
CA ARG A 71 -4.63 -5.27 -10.73
C ARG A 71 -3.92 -3.91 -10.79
N ILE A 72 -4.08 -3.11 -9.75
CA ILE A 72 -3.64 -1.71 -9.72
C ILE A 72 -2.64 -1.54 -8.58
N GLU A 73 -1.45 -1.00 -8.86
CA GLU A 73 -0.51 -0.56 -7.82
C GLU A 73 -1.02 0.74 -7.18
N VAL A 74 -1.19 0.74 -5.87
CA VAL A 74 -1.82 1.86 -5.15
C VAL A 74 -0.83 2.69 -4.34
N ILE A 75 0.20 2.06 -3.77
CA ILE A 75 1.25 2.76 -3.04
C ILE A 75 2.51 1.89 -2.99
N SER A 76 3.67 2.54 -3.04
CA SER A 76 4.96 1.86 -3.01
C SER A 76 5.90 2.43 -1.96
N ALA A 77 6.63 1.55 -1.27
CA ALA A 77 7.73 1.90 -0.39
C ALA A 77 9.06 1.70 -1.12
N LYS A 78 9.89 2.75 -1.14
CA LYS A 78 11.22 2.76 -1.72
C LYS A 78 12.27 3.18 -0.70
N ASN A 79 13.52 2.84 -0.93
CA ASN A 79 14.58 3.33 -0.07
C ASN A 79 14.99 4.76 -0.43
N VAL A 80 15.34 5.58 0.56
CA VAL A 80 15.82 6.96 0.32
C VAL A 80 17.06 7.00 -0.59
N SER A 81 17.89 5.95 -0.63
CA SER A 81 19.01 5.85 -1.59
C SER A 81 18.59 5.85 -3.06
N GLU A 82 17.34 5.48 -3.37
CA GLU A 82 16.79 5.47 -4.74
C GLU A 82 16.31 6.87 -5.18
N LEU A 83 16.44 7.90 -4.35
CA LEU A 83 16.15 9.29 -4.72
C LEU A 83 17.26 9.87 -5.60
N TYR A 84 17.20 9.63 -6.91
CA TYR A 84 18.15 10.15 -7.90
C TYR A 84 17.96 11.65 -8.27
N THR A 85 17.43 12.52 -7.39
CA THR A 85 17.04 13.89 -7.81
C THR A 85 17.61 15.02 -6.95
N TYR A 86 18.56 15.76 -7.54
CA TYR A 86 18.81 17.17 -7.23
C TYR A 86 17.87 18.05 -8.07
N PRO A 87 17.27 19.13 -7.54
CA PRO A 87 17.26 19.53 -6.14
C PRO A 87 16.25 18.72 -5.32
N LYS A 88 16.58 18.48 -4.05
CA LYS A 88 15.67 17.91 -3.03
C LYS A 88 14.35 18.68 -3.09
N PRO A 89 13.23 18.06 -3.49
CA PRO A 89 11.94 18.71 -3.33
C PRO A 89 11.75 18.97 -1.84
N MET A 90 11.48 20.23 -1.50
CA MET A 90 11.13 20.68 -0.16
C MET A 90 9.76 20.07 0.19
N LEU A 91 9.73 18.79 0.52
CA LEU A 91 8.51 18.05 0.88
C LEU A 91 8.57 17.75 2.37
N LEU A 92 7.57 18.30 3.06
CA LEU A 92 7.40 18.31 4.50
C LEU A 92 7.78 16.97 5.16
N LYS A 93 8.82 16.99 6.00
CA LYS A 93 9.06 15.98 7.04
C LYS A 93 7.96 16.06 8.09
N THR A 94 6.73 15.63 7.78
CA THR A 94 5.70 15.55 8.83
C THR A 94 5.76 14.22 9.56
N ASN A 95 6.16 13.13 8.88
CA ASN A 95 6.00 11.76 9.40
C ASN A 95 7.22 10.81 9.18
N GLY A 96 8.43 11.35 8.93
CA GLY A 96 9.65 10.51 8.83
C GLY A 96 9.92 9.84 7.48
N TYR A 97 9.14 10.15 6.43
CA TYR A 97 9.35 9.66 5.06
C TYR A 97 9.17 10.79 4.03
N ILE A 98 9.71 10.62 2.83
CA ILE A 98 9.51 11.54 1.70
C ILE A 98 8.41 10.98 0.80
N THR A 99 7.42 11.79 0.47
CA THR A 99 6.33 11.40 -0.44
C THR A 99 6.61 11.95 -1.84
N LYS A 100 6.45 11.15 -2.89
CA LYS A 100 6.40 11.63 -4.28
C LYS A 100 5.17 11.07 -4.98
N CYS A 101 4.42 11.95 -5.64
CA CYS A 101 3.29 11.57 -6.48
C CYS A 101 3.66 11.80 -7.94
N TYR A 102 3.51 10.76 -8.77
CA TYR A 102 3.69 10.83 -10.23
C TYR A 102 2.39 10.37 -10.88
N GLY A 103 1.54 11.34 -11.28
CA GLY A 103 0.18 11.02 -11.69
C GLY A 103 -0.60 10.39 -10.54
N SER A 104 -1.12 9.19 -10.75
CA SER A 104 -1.86 8.40 -9.75
C SER A 104 -0.96 7.46 -8.91
N TYR A 105 0.35 7.46 -9.13
CA TYR A 105 1.29 6.64 -8.36
C TYR A 105 1.88 7.40 -7.18
N VAL A 106 1.81 6.80 -5.99
CA VAL A 106 2.41 7.35 -4.76
C VAL A 106 3.60 6.51 -4.32
N TYR A 107 4.75 7.16 -4.20
CA TYR A 107 5.98 6.58 -3.68
C TYR A 107 6.34 7.21 -2.34
N LEU A 108 6.50 6.38 -1.33
CA LEU A 108 6.99 6.77 -0.02
C LEU A 108 8.43 6.26 0.13
N TYR A 109 9.35 7.18 0.45
CA TYR A 109 10.76 6.86 0.60
C TYR A 109 11.15 6.83 2.08
N PHE A 110 11.75 5.71 2.50
CA PHE A 110 12.13 5.42 3.88
C PHE A 110 13.62 5.09 3.99
N GLU A 111 14.23 5.42 5.13
CA GLU A 111 15.60 4.98 5.45
C GLU A 111 15.60 3.48 5.77
N ASP A 112 14.73 3.05 6.69
CA ASP A 112 14.49 1.65 7.01
C ASP A 112 13.47 1.06 6.01
N ARG A 113 13.94 0.06 5.25
CA ARG A 113 13.11 -0.66 4.27
C ARG A 113 11.96 -1.40 4.93
N VAL A 114 12.22 -2.19 5.98
CA VAL A 114 11.20 -3.01 6.64
C VAL A 114 10.13 -2.12 7.28
N MET A 115 10.54 -1.03 7.92
CA MET A 115 9.59 -0.05 8.49
C MET A 115 8.72 0.57 7.40
N GLY A 116 9.31 0.99 6.28
CA GLY A 116 8.57 1.56 5.15
C GLY A 116 7.56 0.60 4.55
N LYS A 117 7.97 -0.66 4.40
CA LYS A 117 7.15 -1.79 3.96
C LYS A 117 5.93 -1.99 4.86
N LYS A 118 6.13 -2.03 6.19
CA LYS A 118 5.04 -2.15 7.17
C LYS A 118 4.08 -0.95 7.10
N MET A 119 4.62 0.26 7.00
CA MET A 119 3.82 1.49 6.92
C MET A 119 2.90 1.54 5.70
N VAL A 120 3.36 1.15 4.50
CA VAL A 120 2.49 1.17 3.31
C VAL A 120 1.37 0.13 3.40
N VAL A 121 1.62 -1.04 4.00
CA VAL A 121 0.59 -2.04 4.30
C VAL A 121 -0.42 -1.47 5.30
N ASP A 122 0.04 -0.91 6.42
CA ASP A 122 -0.83 -0.30 7.43
C ASP A 122 -1.67 0.83 6.88
N TYR A 123 -1.07 1.65 6.01
CA TYR A 123 -1.76 2.74 5.35
C TYR A 123 -2.90 2.24 4.46
N ALA A 124 -2.61 1.32 3.54
CA ALA A 124 -3.57 0.84 2.56
C ALA A 124 -4.71 0.04 3.22
N THR A 125 -4.37 -0.87 4.13
CA THR A 125 -5.36 -1.66 4.89
C THR A 125 -6.31 -0.77 5.70
N ASN A 126 -5.78 0.27 6.37
CA ASN A 126 -6.59 1.23 7.12
C ASN A 126 -7.44 2.11 6.20
N LEU A 127 -6.90 2.56 5.06
CA LEU A 127 -7.64 3.40 4.10
C LEU A 127 -8.85 2.67 3.50
N PHE A 128 -8.65 1.42 3.07
CA PHE A 128 -9.69 0.65 2.37
C PHE A 128 -10.50 -0.27 3.29
N ASN A 129 -10.16 -0.34 4.59
CA ASN A 129 -10.75 -1.30 5.53
C ASN A 129 -10.63 -2.75 5.02
N LEU A 130 -9.47 -3.09 4.45
CA LEU A 130 -9.15 -4.40 3.88
C LEU A 130 -8.03 -5.07 4.67
N ASP A 131 -8.12 -6.39 4.78
CA ASP A 131 -7.01 -7.23 5.24
C ASP A 131 -6.11 -7.55 4.03
N VAL A 132 -4.85 -7.91 4.29
CA VAL A 132 -3.97 -8.43 3.24
C VAL A 132 -4.50 -9.80 2.82
N TYR A 133 -4.83 -9.93 1.54
CA TYR A 133 -5.37 -11.17 0.98
C TYR A 133 -4.26 -12.15 0.61
N GLY A 134 -3.15 -11.66 0.06
CA GLY A 134 -2.06 -12.53 -0.39
C GLY A 134 -0.76 -11.80 -0.60
N LEU A 135 0.30 -12.59 -0.72
CA LEU A 135 1.68 -12.12 -0.83
C LEU A 135 2.31 -12.58 -2.14
N LYS A 136 3.16 -11.73 -2.71
CA LYS A 136 4.13 -12.10 -3.73
C LYS A 136 5.49 -11.58 -3.28
N ILE A 137 6.36 -12.45 -2.78
CA ILE A 137 7.59 -12.08 -2.07
C ILE A 137 8.79 -12.90 -2.53
N ASP A 138 10.00 -12.38 -2.31
CA ASP A 138 11.24 -13.13 -2.45
C ASP A 138 11.74 -13.65 -1.09
N CYS A 139 12.92 -14.30 -1.09
CA CYS A 139 13.53 -14.81 0.13
C CYS A 139 13.85 -13.72 1.17
N HIS A 140 14.07 -12.47 0.75
CA HIS A 140 14.39 -11.35 1.64
C HIS A 140 13.16 -10.78 2.35
N SER A 141 11.95 -11.24 1.98
CA SER A 141 10.67 -10.77 2.52
C SER A 141 9.83 -11.86 3.18
N ILE A 142 10.44 -13.01 3.52
CA ILE A 142 9.77 -14.09 4.27
C ILE A 142 9.17 -13.59 5.59
N TRP A 143 9.85 -12.66 6.28
CA TRP A 143 9.36 -12.03 7.52
C TRP A 143 7.94 -11.43 7.40
N ALA A 144 7.51 -11.06 6.19
CA ALA A 144 6.20 -10.47 5.96
C ALA A 144 5.05 -11.45 6.22
N ILE A 145 5.29 -12.77 6.10
CA ILE A 145 4.29 -13.80 6.37
C ILE A 145 3.89 -13.76 7.84
N ASP A 146 4.87 -13.93 8.74
CA ASP A 146 4.64 -13.96 10.20
C ASP A 146 4.07 -12.62 10.67
N TRP A 147 4.69 -11.51 10.24
CA TRP A 147 4.23 -10.19 10.63
C TRP A 147 2.77 -9.92 10.23
N ILE A 148 2.33 -10.37 9.05
CA ILE A 148 0.93 -10.20 8.64
C ILE A 148 0.01 -11.13 9.43
N ASN A 149 0.40 -12.40 9.63
CA ASN A 149 -0.41 -13.34 10.41
C ASN A 149 -0.61 -12.87 11.86
N GLU A 150 0.38 -12.22 12.47
CA GLU A 150 0.24 -11.59 13.79
C GLU A 150 -0.65 -10.33 13.77
N ARG A 151 -0.63 -9.59 12.66
CA ARG A 151 -1.30 -8.30 12.51
C ARG A 151 -2.80 -8.41 12.25
N GLN A 152 -3.26 -9.43 11.52
CA GLN A 152 -4.66 -9.60 11.13
C GLN A 152 -5.17 -10.98 11.55
N GLU A 153 -6.43 -11.05 11.98
CA GLU A 153 -7.05 -12.32 12.39
C GLU A 153 -7.26 -13.29 11.22
N LYS A 154 -7.50 -12.75 10.02
CA LYS A 154 -7.72 -13.57 8.82
C LYS A 154 -6.41 -14.02 8.23
N MET A 155 -6.29 -15.33 8.01
CA MET A 155 -5.15 -15.92 7.34
C MET A 155 -5.03 -15.44 5.89
N LEU A 156 -3.78 -15.36 5.42
CA LEU A 156 -3.47 -15.13 4.01
C LEU A 156 -4.09 -16.24 3.14
N ALA A 157 -4.72 -15.85 2.03
CA ALA A 157 -5.29 -16.79 1.07
C ALA A 157 -4.23 -17.43 0.15
N GLY A 158 -3.03 -16.84 0.06
CA GLY A 158 -1.94 -17.41 -0.72
C GLY A 158 -0.66 -16.58 -0.64
N VAL A 159 0.47 -17.27 -0.78
CA VAL A 159 1.82 -16.70 -0.86
C VAL A 159 2.47 -17.22 -2.15
N GLU A 160 2.91 -16.30 -2.99
CA GLU A 160 3.66 -16.58 -4.22
C GLU A 160 5.12 -16.21 -3.99
N PHE A 161 6.04 -17.13 -4.26
CA PHE A 161 7.47 -16.88 -4.13
C PHE A 161 8.09 -16.54 -5.48
N THR A 162 8.79 -15.41 -5.56
CA THR A 162 9.59 -15.03 -6.71
C THR A 162 11.03 -15.47 -6.51
N TRP A 163 11.48 -16.42 -7.33
CA TRP A 163 12.86 -16.89 -7.32
C TRP A 163 13.74 -15.89 -8.08
N ASN A 164 14.60 -15.17 -7.35
CA ASN A 164 15.75 -14.53 -7.96
C ASN A 164 16.84 -15.59 -8.09
N PHE A 165 17.17 -15.99 -9.33
CA PHE A 165 18.12 -17.06 -9.67
C PHE A 165 19.57 -16.87 -9.13
N GLY A 166 19.84 -15.85 -8.31
CA GLY A 166 21.16 -15.51 -7.76
C GLY A 166 21.43 -15.99 -6.33
N ASP A 167 20.42 -16.32 -5.51
CA ASP A 167 20.62 -16.54 -4.07
C ASP A 167 20.47 -18.01 -3.66
N ARG A 168 21.60 -18.72 -3.53
CA ARG A 168 21.69 -20.09 -2.96
C ARG A 168 21.42 -20.16 -1.44
N VAL A 169 21.07 -19.04 -0.81
CA VAL A 169 20.82 -18.93 0.65
C VAL A 169 19.34 -19.21 1.01
N ALA A 170 18.44 -19.16 0.01
CA ALA A 170 17.00 -19.28 0.21
C ALA A 170 16.52 -20.65 0.75
N ASP A 171 17.32 -21.71 0.60
CA ASP A 171 16.88 -23.08 0.91
C ASP A 171 16.69 -23.35 2.41
N LYS A 172 17.37 -22.63 3.31
CA LYS A 172 17.29 -22.90 4.77
C LYS A 172 16.14 -22.18 5.49
N GLU A 173 15.74 -21.00 5.03
CA GLU A 173 14.60 -20.27 5.62
C GLU A 173 13.25 -20.80 5.12
N PHE A 174 13.21 -21.40 3.94
CA PHE A 174 12.00 -21.95 3.33
C PHE A 174 11.39 -23.12 4.14
N ASP A 175 12.24 -23.99 4.68
CA ASP A 175 11.82 -25.15 5.48
C ASP A 175 11.13 -24.77 6.80
N HIS A 176 11.38 -23.57 7.32
CA HIS A 176 10.75 -23.09 8.55
C HIS A 176 9.33 -22.58 8.35
N VAL A 177 8.97 -22.13 7.14
CA VAL A 177 7.68 -21.51 6.82
C VAL A 177 6.61 -22.53 6.41
N LEU A 178 7.02 -23.69 5.91
CA LEU A 178 6.11 -24.74 5.40
C LEU A 178 5.70 -25.79 6.45
N ARG A 179 6.01 -25.58 7.74
CA ARG A 179 5.65 -26.49 8.83
C ARG A 179 4.39 -26.08 9.58
#